data_AF-A0A5J4QGV6-F1
#
_entry.id   AF-A0A5J4QGV6-F1
#
_cell.length_a   1.000
_cell.length_b   1.000
_cell.length_c   1.000
_cell.angle_alpha   90.00
_cell.angle_beta   90.00
_cell.angle_gamma   90.00
#
_symmetry.space_group_name_H-M   'P 1'
#
loop_
_entity.id
_entity.type
_entity.pdbx_description
1 polymer ?
#
loop_
_entity_poly.entity_id
_entity_poly.type
_entity_poly.pdbx_seq_one_letter_code
_entity_poly.pdbx_strand_id
1 'polypeptide(L)'
;MSAFAYLSDAKLALLTSKNDLNRAITSSLSSQKHRLELLRQRISDASPERLLSRGYSITMKEGRVVTDVSQLSVGDVFTTRLAKGEITGKVSELRKSS
;
A
#
# COMPACT_ATOMS: atom_id res chain seq x y z
N MET A 1 48.48 -38.96 11.45
CA MET A 1 47.03 -38.90 11.76
C MET A 1 46.42 -37.49 11.69
N SER A 2 47.09 -36.43 11.22
CA SER A 2 46.56 -35.05 11.29
C SER A 2 45.88 -34.52 10.03
N ALA A 3 46.42 -34.75 8.82
CA ALA A 3 45.94 -34.07 7.60
C ALA A 3 44.47 -34.38 7.22
N PHE A 4 44.02 -35.62 7.45
CA PHE A 4 42.64 -36.03 7.14
C PHE A 4 41.60 -35.39 8.09
N ALA A 5 41.96 -35.22 9.37
CA ALA A 5 41.11 -34.56 10.36
C ALA A 5 40.95 -33.07 10.03
N TYR A 6 42.05 -32.38 9.71
CA TYR A 6 42.01 -30.98 9.28
C TYR A 6 41.16 -30.75 8.03
N LEU A 7 41.26 -31.63 7.03
CA LEU A 7 40.46 -31.52 5.80
C LEU A 7 38.96 -31.76 6.08
N SER A 8 38.65 -32.69 6.99
CA SER A 8 37.27 -32.97 7.41
C SER A 8 36.65 -31.78 8.15
N ASP A 9 37.39 -31.17 9.07
CA ASP A 9 36.92 -30.00 9.83
C ASP A 9 36.72 -28.77 8.93
N ALA A 10 37.65 -28.52 8.00
CA ALA A 10 37.52 -27.45 7.01
C ALA A 10 36.31 -27.65 6.09
N LYS A 11 36.06 -28.89 5.66
CA LYS A 11 34.87 -29.24 4.86
C LYS A 11 33.58 -29.03 5.65
N LEU A 12 33.55 -29.41 6.93
CA LEU A 12 32.40 -29.23 7.79
C LEU A 12 32.10 -27.74 8.01
N ALA A 13 33.14 -26.94 8.31
CA ALA A 13 33.01 -25.49 8.47
C ALA A 13 32.48 -24.80 7.19
N LEU A 14 32.93 -25.24 6.02
CA LEU A 14 32.46 -24.73 4.73
C LEU A 14 30.98 -25.07 4.49
N LEU A 15 30.57 -26.30 4.78
CA LEU A 15 29.17 -26.74 4.65
C LEU A 15 28.26 -25.97 5.60
N THR A 16 28.69 -25.76 6.83
CA THR A 16 27.96 -24.95 7.82
C THR A 16 27.81 -23.51 7.34
N SER A 17 28.90 -22.87 6.92
CA SER A 17 28.89 -21.50 6.39
C SER A 17 27.97 -21.35 5.18
N LYS A 18 27.97 -22.33 4.27
CA LYS A 18 27.05 -22.36 3.11
C LYS A 18 25.59 -22.45 3.55
N ASN A 19 25.28 -23.32 4.50
CA ASN A 19 23.91 -23.49 5.00
C ASN A 19 23.41 -22.26 5.75
N ASP A 20 24.28 -21.61 6.52
CA ASP A 20 23.95 -20.39 7.25
C ASP A 20 23.69 -19.23 6.29
N LEU A 21 24.52 -19.09 5.26
CA LEU A 21 24.31 -18.09 4.21
C LEU A 21 22.99 -18.32 3.46
N ASN A 22 22.69 -19.57 3.09
CA ASN A 22 21.41 -19.91 2.44
C ASN A 22 20.21 -19.59 3.34
N ARG A 23 20.31 -19.90 4.64
CA ARG A 23 19.25 -19.59 5.61
C ARG A 23 19.07 -18.08 5.75
N ALA A 24 20.16 -17.33 5.89
CA ALA A 24 20.12 -15.88 6.01
C ALA A 24 19.51 -15.21 4.77
N ILE A 25 19.91 -15.64 3.57
CA ILE A 25 19.34 -15.13 2.30
C ILE A 25 17.85 -15.44 2.22
N THR A 26 17.46 -16.69 2.51
CA THR A 26 16.06 -17.12 2.41
C THR A 26 15.18 -16.37 3.41
N SER A 27 15.65 -16.21 4.65
CA SER A 27 14.95 -15.46 5.69
C SER A 27 14.80 -13.99 5.28
N SER A 28 15.89 -13.34 4.87
CA SER A 28 15.88 -11.94 4.43
C SER A 28 14.93 -11.72 3.26
N LEU A 29 15.00 -12.56 2.22
CA LEU A 29 14.13 -12.46 1.05
C LEU A 29 12.65 -12.67 1.43
N SER A 30 12.36 -13.63 2.32
CA SER A 30 11.01 -13.86 2.82
C SER A 30 10.46 -12.63 3.55
N SER A 31 11.26 -12.03 4.44
CA SER A 31 10.86 -10.81 5.15
C SER A 31 10.62 -9.62 4.21
N GLN A 32 11.45 -9.45 3.18
CA GLN A 32 11.24 -8.38 2.18
C GLN A 32 9.98 -8.62 1.35
N LYS A 33 9.71 -9.86 0.94
CA LYS A 33 8.47 -10.22 0.23
C LYS A 33 7.24 -9.92 1.09
N HIS A 34 7.25 -10.34 2.34
CA HIS A 34 6.16 -10.07 3.27
C HIS A 34 5.94 -8.55 3.48
N ARG A 35 7.02 -7.78 3.65
CA ARG A 35 6.94 -6.32 3.74
C ARG A 35 6.33 -5.69 2.48
N LEU A 36 6.70 -6.18 1.30
CA LEU A 36 6.14 -5.73 0.04
C LEU A 36 4.64 -6.05 -0.07
N GLU A 37 4.22 -7.24 0.35
CA GLU A 37 2.80 -7.62 0.39
C GLU A 37 1.99 -6.71 1.32
N LEU A 38 2.50 -6.44 2.53
CA LEU A 38 1.86 -5.51 3.46
C LEU A 38 1.75 -4.10 2.89
N LEU A 39 2.79 -3.60 2.21
CA LEU A 39 2.75 -2.30 1.54
C LEU A 39 1.74 -2.29 0.40
N ARG A 40 1.67 -3.36 -0.40
CA ARG A 40 0.65 -3.50 -1.45
C ARG A 40 -0.77 -3.54 -0.89
N GLN A 41 -0.99 -4.24 0.22
CA GLN A 41 -2.27 -4.23 0.92
C GLN A 41 -2.62 -2.83 1.38
N ARG A 42 -1.70 -2.11 2.04
CA ARG A 42 -1.91 -0.72 2.46
C ARG A 42 -2.21 0.22 1.30
N ILE A 43 -1.46 0.14 0.20
CA ILE A 43 -1.70 0.95 -1.00
C ILE A 43 -3.07 0.63 -1.59
N SER A 44 -3.41 -0.65 -1.65
CA SER A 44 -4.69 -1.08 -2.19
C SER A 44 -5.84 -0.65 -1.27
N ASP A 45 -5.68 -0.74 0.06
CA ASP A 45 -6.71 -0.36 1.05
C ASP A 45 -6.89 1.16 1.10
N ALA A 46 -5.80 1.90 0.88
CA ALA A 46 -5.79 3.34 0.71
C ALA A 46 -6.13 3.77 -0.72
N SER A 47 -6.36 2.84 -1.67
CA SER A 47 -6.67 3.20 -3.05
C SER A 47 -8.07 3.80 -3.10
N PRO A 48 -8.21 5.05 -3.56
CA PRO A 48 -9.51 5.65 -3.87
C PRO A 48 -10.37 4.74 -4.74
N GLU A 49 -9.78 3.90 -5.58
CA GLU A 49 -10.47 3.00 -6.49
C GLU A 49 -11.32 1.96 -5.76
N ARG A 50 -10.87 1.47 -4.58
CA ARG A 50 -11.67 0.52 -3.78
C ARG A 50 -12.84 1.19 -3.07
N LEU A 51 -12.64 2.41 -2.57
CA LEU A 51 -13.74 3.20 -2.01
C LEU A 51 -14.80 3.48 -3.09
N LEU A 52 -14.35 3.92 -4.27
CA LEU A 52 -15.22 4.17 -5.40
C LEU A 52 -15.96 2.89 -5.85
N SER A 53 -15.26 1.76 -5.95
CA SER A 53 -15.85 0.46 -6.33
C SER A 53 -16.91 -0.05 -5.34
N ARG A 54 -16.82 0.35 -4.06
CA ARG A 54 -17.83 0.02 -3.04
C ARG A 54 -19.08 0.91 -3.10
N GLY A 55 -19.15 1.83 -4.07
CA GLY A 55 -20.31 2.73 -4.26
C GLY A 55 -20.17 4.08 -3.57
N TYR A 56 -19.01 4.39 -2.98
CA TYR A 56 -18.72 5.75 -2.51
C TYR A 56 -18.32 6.64 -3.68
N SER A 57 -18.36 7.96 -3.46
CA SER A 57 -17.91 8.95 -4.41
C SER A 57 -16.97 9.93 -3.72
N ILE A 58 -16.09 10.57 -4.49
CA ILE A 58 -15.17 11.58 -3.98
C ILE A 58 -15.51 12.91 -4.64
N THR A 59 -16.01 13.86 -3.87
CA THR A 59 -16.33 15.21 -4.34
C THR A 59 -15.11 16.12 -4.19
N MET A 60 -14.85 16.91 -5.22
CA MET A 60 -13.75 17.85 -5.31
C MET A 60 -14.24 19.21 -5.79
N LYS A 61 -13.64 20.28 -5.27
CA LYS A 61 -13.77 21.64 -5.79
C LYS A 61 -12.41 22.07 -6.30
N GLU A 62 -12.32 22.46 -7.57
CA GLU A 62 -11.07 22.93 -8.20
C GLU A 62 -9.87 21.98 -7.97
N GLY A 63 -10.12 20.66 -8.04
CA GLY A 63 -9.10 19.63 -7.84
C GLY A 63 -8.72 19.34 -6.38
N ARG A 64 -9.34 20.00 -5.40
CA ARG A 64 -9.17 19.70 -3.97
C ARG A 64 -10.33 18.88 -3.44
N VAL A 65 -10.01 17.82 -2.69
CA VAL A 65 -11.03 16.97 -2.05
C VAL A 65 -11.80 17.77 -1.02
N VAL A 66 -13.12 17.68 -1.09
CA VAL A 66 -14.04 18.27 -0.11
C VAL A 66 -14.46 17.18 0.87
N THR A 67 -14.17 17.38 2.15
CA THR A 67 -14.55 16.45 3.23
C THR A 67 -15.54 17.06 4.21
N ASP A 68 -15.69 18.40 4.20
CA ASP A 68 -16.55 19.15 5.10
C ASP A 68 -17.42 20.11 4.29
N VAL A 69 -18.70 20.21 4.65
CA VAL A 69 -19.68 21.06 3.96
C VAL A 69 -19.34 22.55 4.05
N SER A 70 -18.58 22.97 5.06
CA SER A 70 -18.07 24.34 5.23
C SER A 70 -17.03 24.74 4.19
N GLN A 71 -16.47 23.79 3.45
CA GLN A 71 -15.53 24.03 2.36
C GLN A 71 -16.23 24.38 1.03
N LEU A 72 -17.56 24.29 1.00
CA LEU A 72 -18.40 24.61 -0.15
C LEU A 72 -19.29 25.83 0.13
N SER A 73 -19.68 26.49 -0.94
CA SER A 73 -20.66 27.58 -0.98
C SER A 73 -21.75 27.27 -2.00
N VAL A 74 -22.96 27.78 -1.77
CA VAL A 74 -24.05 27.66 -2.76
C VAL A 74 -23.61 28.34 -4.05
N GLY A 75 -23.78 27.63 -5.16
CA GLY A 75 -23.33 28.05 -6.47
C GLY A 75 -21.94 27.57 -6.88
N ASP A 76 -21.18 26.94 -5.98
CA ASP A 76 -19.89 26.33 -6.34
C ASP A 76 -20.06 25.21 -7.35
N VAL A 77 -19.15 25.14 -8.31
CA VAL A 77 -19.01 23.99 -9.20
C VAL A 77 -18.10 22.95 -8.54
N PHE A 78 -18.56 21.71 -8.52
CA PHE A 78 -17.81 20.58 -8.00
C PHE A 78 -17.71 19.46 -9.03
N THR A 79 -16.67 18.65 -8.91
CA THR A 79 -16.50 17.41 -9.65
C THR A 79 -16.59 16.26 -8.67
N THR A 80 -17.42 15.27 -8.97
CA THR A 80 -17.51 14.04 -8.21
C THR A 80 -16.95 12.90 -9.03
N ARG A 81 -15.90 12.25 -8.52
CA ARG A 81 -15.33 11.04 -9.09
C ARG A 81 -16.12 9.83 -8.61
N LEU A 82 -16.47 8.96 -9.54
CA LEU A 82 -17.17 7.70 -9.32
C LEU A 82 -16.23 6.52 -9.66
N ALA A 83 -16.67 5.29 -9.41
CA ALA A 83 -15.92 4.09 -9.81
C ALA A 83 -15.55 4.07 -11.30
N LYS A 84 -16.45 4.62 -12.12
CA LYS A 84 -16.29 4.74 -13.57
C LYS A 84 -16.75 6.11 -14.00
N GLY A 85 -15.79 6.95 -14.35
CA GLY A 85 -16.03 8.31 -14.83
C GLY A 85 -16.18 9.35 -13.73
N GLU A 86 -16.54 10.55 -14.17
CA GLU A 86 -16.63 11.75 -13.35
C GLU A 86 -17.87 12.54 -13.75
N ILE A 87 -18.49 13.20 -12.78
CA ILE A 87 -19.61 14.10 -13.01
C ILE A 87 -19.27 15.48 -12.47
N THR A 88 -19.77 16.52 -13.13
CA THR A 88 -19.70 17.89 -12.64
C THR A 88 -21.10 18.36 -12.22
N GLY A 89 -21.18 19.03 -11.07
CA GLY A 89 -22.43 19.56 -10.54
C GLY A 89 -22.24 20.97 -9.97
N LYS A 90 -23.36 21.59 -9.61
CA LYS A 90 -23.38 22.89 -8.94
C LYS A 90 -24.11 22.76 -7.61
N VAL A 91 -23.55 23.32 -6.54
CA VAL A 91 -24.15 23.28 -5.20
C VAL A 91 -25.43 24.12 -5.22
N SER A 92 -26.58 23.49 -4.92
CA SER A 92 -27.87 24.16 -4.79
C SER A 92 -28.20 24.51 -3.33
N GLU A 93 -27.85 23.63 -2.39
CA GLU A 93 -28.16 23.76 -0.96
C GLU A 93 -27.02 23.12 -0.15
N LEU A 94 -26.73 23.66 1.05
CA LEU A 94 -25.76 23.11 2.00
C LEU A 94 -26.46 22.82 3.32
N ARG A 95 -26.30 21.60 3.84
CA ARG A 95 -26.82 21.19 5.14
C ARG A 95 -25.69 20.72 6.03
N LYS A 96 -25.60 21.29 7.22
CA LYS A 96 -24.68 20.83 8.26
C LYS A 96 -25.38 19.77 9.09
N SER A 97 -24.75 18.61 9.21
CA SER A 97 -25.03 17.67 10.29
C SER A 97 -24.28 18.15 11.54
N SER A 98 -25.04 18.43 12.60
CA SER A 98 -24.55 18.88 13.91
C SER A 98 -23.61 17.89 14.58
#